data_AF-A0A2V6IJU7-F1
#
_entry.id   AF-A0A2V6IJU7-F1
#
_cell.length_a   1.000
_cell.length_b   1.000
_cell.length_c   1.000
_cell.angle_alpha   90.00
_cell.angle_beta   90.00
_cell.angle_gamma   90.00
#
_symmetry.space_group_name_H-M   'P 1'
#
loop_
_entity.id
_entity.type
_entity.pdbx_description
1 polymer ?
#
loop_
_entity_poly.entity_id
_entity_poly.type
_entity_poly.pdbx_seq_one_letter_code
_entity_poly.pdbx_strand_id
1 'polypeptide(L)' 'MQKIGFTEALDSIVASDPRYQREAYIFLRDALDFTTKQQKKLKGAAIRHVAGPELLEGVRQYALKEFGPMALSVLSHWGV' A
#
# COMPACT_ATOMS: atom_id res chain seq x y z
N MET A 1 4.63 -9.11 24.27
CA MET A 1 5.07 -8.23 23.18
C MET A 1 3.98 -7.18 22.99
N GLN A 2 4.19 -5.94 23.47
CA GLN A 2 3.21 -4.88 23.28
C GLN A 2 3.05 -4.60 21.78
N LYS A 3 1.80 -4.52 21.30
CA LYS A 3 1.51 -4.16 19.92
C LYS A 3 1.74 -2.65 19.81
N ILE A 4 2.88 -2.25 19.25
CA ILE A 4 3.18 -0.86 18.89
C ILE A 4 2.10 -0.39 17.91
N GLY A 5 1.62 0.85 18.07
CA GLY A 5 0.64 1.43 17.14
C GLY A 5 1.19 1.54 15.72
N PHE A 6 0.32 1.51 14.71
CA PHE A 6 0.75 1.61 13.31
C PHE A 6 1.58 2.88 13.06
N THR A 7 1.14 4.01 13.60
CA THR A 7 1.85 5.30 13.49
C THR A 7 3.23 5.26 14.15
N GLU A 8 3.31 4.74 15.37
CA GLU A 8 4.56 4.60 16.14
C GLU A 8 5.57 3.66 15.45
N ALA A 9 5.05 2.59 14.83
CA ALA A 9 5.86 1.67 14.04
C ALA A 9 6.42 2.37 12.78
N LEU A 10 5.60 3.17 12.08
CA LEU A 10 6.08 3.96 10.95
C LEU A 10 7.13 5.00 11.36
N ASP A 11 6.92 5.69 12.49
CA ASP A 11 7.89 6.65 13.03
C ASP A 11 9.26 5.98 13.23
N SER A 12 9.25 4.79 13.83
CA SER A 12 10.47 4.02 14.10
C SER A 12 11.16 3.55 12.81
N ILE A 13 10.40 3.10 11.81
CA ILE A 13 10.93 2.64 10.53
C ILE A 13 11.55 3.81 9.76
N VAL A 14 10.84 4.93 9.62
CA VAL A 14 11.33 6.10 8.88
C VAL A 14 12.56 6.72 9.56
N ALA A 15 12.60 6.72 10.90
CA ALA A 15 13.77 7.17 11.65
C ALA A 15 14.99 6.26 11.45
N SER A 16 14.78 4.95 11.31
CA SER A 16 15.85 3.98 11.06
C SER A 16 16.29 3.92 9.59
N ASP A 17 15.38 4.16 8.66
CA ASP A 17 15.58 3.99 7.23
C ASP A 17 14.71 4.99 6.43
N PRO A 18 15.30 6.12 5.99
CA PRO A 18 14.57 7.19 5.33
C PRO A 18 14.41 6.98 3.82
N ARG A 19 14.68 5.78 3.27
CA ARG A 19 14.58 5.51 1.82
C ARG A 19 13.19 5.75 1.25
N TYR A 20 12.16 5.48 2.05
CA TYR A 20 10.75 5.66 1.69
C TYR A 20 10.09 6.65 2.65
N GLN A 21 9.31 7.59 2.11
CA GLN A 21 8.53 8.52 2.94
C GLN A 21 7.40 7.79 3.69
N ARG A 22 6.92 8.37 4.79
CA ARG A 22 5.84 7.78 5.63
C ARG A 22 4.60 7.44 4.79
N GLU A 23 4.27 8.31 3.86
CA GLU A 23 3.13 8.24 2.95
C GLU A 23 3.18 6.99 2.09
N ALA A 24 4.37 6.51 1.69
CA ALA A 24 4.52 5.26 0.93
C ALA A 24 3.95 4.06 1.70
N TYR A 25 4.21 3.99 3.00
CA TYR A 25 3.74 2.88 3.84
C TYR A 25 2.22 2.93 4.06
N ILE A 26 1.68 4.13 4.25
CA ILE A 26 0.23 4.36 4.37
C ILE A 26 -0.44 3.95 3.05
N PHE A 27 0.08 4.45 1.94
CA PHE A 27 -0.41 4.12 0.60
C PHE A 27 -0.36 2.61 0.32
N LEU A 28 0.73 1.92 0.66
CA LEU A 28 0.84 0.47 0.48
C LEU A 28 -0.21 -0.30 1.28
N ARG A 29 -0.46 0.10 2.53
CA ARG A 29 -1.51 -0.49 3.37
C ARG A 29 -2.89 -0.31 2.73
N ASP A 30 -3.17 0.89 2.25
CA ASP A 30 -4.47 1.22 1.67
C ASP A 30 -4.65 0.55 0.30
N ALA A 31 -3.58 0.42 -0.49
CA ALA A 31 -3.55 -0.34 -1.74
C ALA A 31 -3.81 -1.85 -1.51
N LEU A 32 -3.26 -2.43 -0.43
CA LEU A 32 -3.55 -3.81 -0.05
C LEU A 32 -5.03 -3.99 0.30
N ASP A 33 -5.62 -3.08 1.09
CA ASP A 33 -7.05 -3.10 1.42
C ASP A 33 -7.93 -2.94 0.16
N PHE A 34 -7.56 -2.03 -0.75
CA PHE A 34 -8.20 -1.92 -2.07
C PHE A 34 -8.17 -3.23 -2.85
N THR A 35 -7.00 -3.89 -2.89
CA THR A 35 -6.80 -5.14 -3.63
C THR A 35 -7.63 -6.28 -3.04
N THR A 36 -7.63 -6.44 -1.72
CA THR A 36 -8.40 -7.50 -1.04
C THR A 36 -9.90 -7.32 -1.26
N LYS A 37 -10.41 -6.08 -1.19
CA LYS A 37 -11.80 -5.74 -1.49
C LYS A 37 -12.17 -6.04 -2.94
N GLN A 38 -11.28 -5.76 -3.89
CA GLN A 38 -11.51 -6.05 -5.30
C GLN A 38 -11.54 -7.56 -5.57
N GLN A 39 -10.59 -8.33 -5.03
CA GLN A 39 -10.55 -9.79 -5.17
C GLN A 39 -11.80 -10.45 -4.59
N LYS A 40 -12.27 -9.98 -3.44
CA LYS A 40 -13.53 -10.45 -2.83
C LYS A 40 -14.73 -10.25 -3.76
N LYS A 41 -14.80 -9.12 -4.48
CA LYS A 41 -15.87 -8.84 -5.44
C LYS A 41 -15.78 -9.73 -6.70
N LEU A 42 -14.58 -9.94 -7.23
CA LEU A 42 -14.37 -10.65 -8.49
C LEU A 42 -14.54 -12.17 -8.37
N LYS A 43 -13.98 -12.78 -7.31
CA LYS A 43 -13.86 -14.24 -7.22
C LYS A 43 -14.87 -14.87 -6.26
N GLY A 44 -15.69 -14.07 -5.57
CA GLY A 44 -16.61 -14.55 -4.52
C GLY A 44 -15.93 -15.31 -3.38
N ALA A 45 -14.59 -15.33 -3.36
CA ALA A 45 -13.81 -16.16 -2.47
C ALA A 45 -13.69 -15.47 -1.11
N ALA A 46 -13.90 -16.25 -0.04
CA ALA A 46 -13.53 -15.87 1.32
C ALA A 46 -12.07 -15.36 1.32
N ILE A 47 -11.82 -14.32 2.11
CA ILE A 47 -10.55 -13.56 2.21
C ILE A 47 -9.36 -14.52 2.04
N ARG A 48 -8.76 -14.50 0.85
CA ARG A 48 -7.61 -15.34 0.50
C ARG A 48 -6.38 -14.44 0.40
N HIS A 49 -5.22 -15.02 0.69
CA HIS A 49 -3.93 -14.36 0.54
C HIS A 49 -3.83 -13.71 -0.85
N VAL A 50 -3.44 -12.44 -0.87
CA VAL A 50 -3.16 -11.71 -2.12
C VAL A 50 -1.78 -12.13 -2.59
N ALA A 51 -1.68 -12.68 -3.79
CA ALA A 51 -0.39 -13.01 -4.38
C ALA A 51 0.36 -11.74 -4.81
N GLY A 52 1.69 -11.81 -4.89
CA GLY A 52 2.53 -10.68 -5.32
C GLY A 52 2.05 -9.98 -6.60
N PRO A 53 1.77 -10.69 -7.70
CA PRO A 53 1.25 -10.08 -8.93
C PRO A 53 -0.11 -9.40 -8.74
N GLU A 54 -0.99 -9.96 -7.90
CA GLU A 54 -2.30 -9.37 -7.62
C GLU A 54 -2.15 -8.07 -6.82
N LEU A 55 -1.20 -8.03 -5.88
CA LEU A 55 -0.88 -6.83 -5.13
C LEU A 55 -0.30 -5.75 -6.02
N LEU A 56 0.64 -6.08 -6.91
CA LEU A 56 1.25 -5.10 -7.82
C LEU A 56 0.22 -4.49 -8.77
N GLU A 57 -0.69 -5.30 -9.31
CA GLU A 57 -1.77 -4.77 -10.15
C GLU A 57 -2.75 -3.91 -9.33
N GLY A 58 -3.07 -4.31 -8.11
CA GLY A 58 -3.89 -3.52 -7.21
C GLY A 58 -3.25 -2.18 -6.82
N VAL A 59 -1.94 -2.17 -6.56
CA VAL A 59 -1.14 -0.95 -6.33
C VAL A 59 -1.20 -0.03 -7.55
N ARG A 60 -1.00 -0.57 -8.76
CA ARG A 60 -1.06 0.21 -10.00
C ARG A 60 -2.43 0.85 -10.18
N GLN A 61 -3.50 0.07 -10.02
CA GLN A 61 -4.88 0.55 -10.17
C GLN A 61 -5.24 1.57 -9.10
N TYR A 62 -4.82 1.35 -7.84
CA TYR A 62 -5.08 2.27 -6.75
C TYR A 62 -4.33 3.60 -6.92
N ALA A 63 -3.07 3.56 -7.34
CA ALA A 63 -2.28 4.76 -7.64
C ALA A 63 -2.94 5.60 -8.75
N LEU A 64 -3.38 4.97 -9.84
CA LEU A 64 -4.08 5.64 -10.93
C LEU A 64 -5.44 6.20 -10.49
N LYS A 65 -6.13 5.52 -9.57
CA LYS A 65 -7.43 5.98 -9.04
C LYS A 65 -7.28 7.23 -8.17
N GLU A 66 -6.27 7.28 -7.30
CA GLU A 66 -6.10 8.39 -6.35
C GLU A 66 -5.35 9.58 -6.96
N PHE A 67 -4.36 9.33 -7.83
CA PHE A 67 -3.45 10.38 -8.34
C PHE A 67 -3.53 10.58 -9.86
N GLY A 68 -4.28 9.74 -10.58
CA GLY A 68 -4.44 9.84 -12.02
C GLY A 68 -3.09 9.89 -12.77
N PRO A 69 -2.88 10.87 -13.67
CA PRO A 69 -1.64 10.99 -14.43
C PRO A 69 -0.40 11.31 -13.57
N MET A 70 -0.61 11.79 -12.33
CA MET A 70 0.50 12.11 -11.42
C MET A 70 0.96 10.91 -10.57
N ALA A 71 0.35 9.73 -10.75
CA ALA A 71 0.67 8.54 -9.97
C ALA A 71 2.18 8.24 -9.90
N LEU A 72 2.88 8.27 -11.05
CA LEU A 72 4.32 8.02 -11.09
C LEU A 72 5.09 9.11 -10.33
N SER A 73 4.75 10.39 -10.54
CA SER A 73 5.42 11.51 -9.86
C SER A 73 5.29 11.43 -8.34
N VAL A 74 4.11 11.04 -7.85
CA VAL A 74 3.84 10.87 -6.41
C VAL A 74 4.63 9.70 -5.83
N LEU A 75 4.61 8.54 -6.50
CA LEU A 75 5.38 7.36 -6.05
C LEU A 75 6.88 7.66 -6.03
N SER A 76 7.41 8.29 -7.09
CA SER A 76 8.81 8.70 -7.15
C SER A 76 9.17 9.74 -6.08
N HIS A 77 8.27 10.67 -5.76
CA HIS A 77 8.48 11.61 -4.66
C HIS A 77 8.62 10.88 -3.31
N TRP A 78 7.87 9.79 -3.11
CA TRP A 78 7.95 8.97 -1.90
C TRP A 78 9.08 7.94 -1.89
N GLY A 79 9.87 7.86 -2.98
CA GLY A 79 10.98 6.92 -3.12
C GLY A 79 10.59 5.52 -3.62
N VAL A 80 9.37 5.35 -4.13
CA VAL A 80 8.81 4.09 -4.66
C VAL A 80 9.00 3.98 -6.17
#